data_AF-A0A0H2YNC8-F1
#
_entry.id   AF-A0A0H2YNC8-F1
#
_cell.length_a   1.000
_cell.length_b   1.000
_cell.length_c   1.000
_cell.angle_alpha   90.00
_cell.angle_beta   90.00
_cell.angle_gamma   90.00
#
_symmetry.space_group_name_H-M   'P 1'
#
loop_
_entity.id
_entity.type
_entity.pdbx_description
1 polymer ?
#
loop_
_entity_poly.entity_id
_entity_poly.type
_entity_poly.pdbx_seq_one_letter_code
_entity_poly.pdbx_strand_id
1 'polypeptide(L)'
;MSKMKKCKVCSKEIASNAKTCPECGAKNKKAIYKRPWFIVLAIIIIIGAVGGSSYEDSTVANNETISEVEQNQDKEISNNQGEEKDVLVKENEEKVDEKEEKVEEEVLKEYKSALRKAKVYSDTMSMSKAGLYDQLTSEYGEKFTAEEAQYAVDNLDVNWKENALKKAKVYQETMAMSPSAIYDQLVSEYGEKFTEEEAQYAVDNL
;
A
#
# COMPACT_ATOMS: atom_id res chain seq x y z
N MET A 1 15.75 22.24 -27.76
CA MET A 1 14.55 23.10 -27.80
C MET A 1 13.48 22.50 -26.91
N SER A 2 13.05 23.24 -25.87
CA SER A 2 11.99 22.77 -24.96
C SER A 2 10.66 22.73 -25.71
N LYS A 3 9.98 21.58 -25.72
CA LYS A 3 8.62 21.49 -26.29
C LYS A 3 7.70 22.45 -25.53
N MET A 4 6.99 23.32 -26.23
CA MET A 4 6.02 24.24 -25.63
C MET A 4 4.64 23.58 -25.55
N LYS A 5 3.84 23.94 -24.56
CA LYS A 5 2.44 23.49 -24.41
C LYS A 5 1.59 24.61 -23.81
N LYS A 6 0.27 24.55 -24.01
CA LYS A 6 -0.66 25.48 -23.36
C LYS A 6 -0.87 25.11 -21.89
N CYS A 7 -0.89 26.11 -21.02
CA CYS A 7 -1.28 25.94 -19.62
C CYS A 7 -2.76 25.52 -19.54
N LYS A 8 -3.08 24.54 -18.70
CA LYS A 8 -4.46 24.02 -18.59
C LYS A 8 -5.44 24.99 -17.89
N VAL A 9 -4.93 26.02 -17.23
CA VAL A 9 -5.75 26.99 -16.46
C VAL A 9 -5.92 28.29 -17.23
N CYS A 10 -4.83 28.90 -17.69
CA CYS A 10 -4.87 30.20 -18.38
C CYS A 10 -4.63 30.14 -19.89
N SER A 11 -4.47 28.94 -20.48
CA SER A 11 -4.24 28.71 -21.92
C SER A 11 -3.00 29.36 -22.54
N LYS A 12 -2.20 30.12 -21.78
CA LYS A 12 -0.93 30.71 -22.22
C LYS A 12 0.15 29.65 -22.46
N GLU A 13 1.06 29.92 -23.38
CA GLU A 13 2.14 29.01 -23.73
C GLU A 13 3.20 28.93 -22.63
N ILE A 14 3.57 27.71 -22.25
CA ILE A 14 4.56 27.42 -21.22
C ILE A 14 5.47 26.28 -21.67
N ALA A 15 6.70 26.25 -21.18
CA ALA A 15 7.60 25.12 -21.41
C ALA A 15 7.00 23.83 -20.83
N SER A 16 7.10 22.72 -21.57
CA SER A 16 6.47 21.45 -21.18
C SER A 16 6.99 20.87 -19.86
N ASN A 17 8.20 21.26 -19.46
CA ASN A 17 8.88 20.89 -18.21
C ASN A 17 8.66 21.88 -17.05
N ALA A 18 8.00 23.03 -17.27
CA ALA A 18 7.74 24.00 -16.21
C ALA A 18 6.80 23.39 -15.15
N LYS A 19 7.24 23.36 -13.87
CA LYS A 19 6.48 22.83 -12.73
C LYS A 19 5.30 23.71 -12.34
N THR A 20 5.40 25.01 -12.57
CA THR A 20 4.38 26.02 -12.31
C THR A 20 4.25 26.94 -13.52
N CYS A 21 3.04 27.41 -13.78
CA CYS A 21 2.80 28.41 -14.81
C CYS A 21 3.26 29.79 -14.30
N PRO A 22 4.12 30.52 -15.03
CA PRO A 22 4.61 31.84 -14.60
C PRO A 22 3.52 32.92 -14.61
N GLU A 23 2.44 32.69 -15.37
CA GLU A 23 1.39 33.69 -15.59
C GLU A 23 0.22 33.60 -14.60
N CYS A 24 -0.09 32.40 -14.12
CA CYS A 24 -1.24 32.17 -13.24
C CYS A 24 -0.89 31.34 -11.99
N GLY A 25 0.37 30.96 -11.80
CA GLY A 25 0.82 30.15 -10.66
C GLY A 25 0.34 28.69 -10.65
N ALA A 26 -0.49 28.27 -11.60
CA ALA A 26 -1.04 26.91 -11.63
C ALA A 26 0.05 25.84 -11.68
N LYS A 27 -0.04 24.85 -10.78
CA LYS A 27 0.87 23.70 -10.73
C LYS A 27 0.64 22.77 -11.91
N ASN A 28 1.68 22.53 -12.68
CA ASN A 28 1.66 21.67 -13.85
C ASN A 28 2.11 20.27 -13.45
N LYS A 29 1.19 19.51 -12.83
CA LYS A 29 1.46 18.13 -12.45
C LYS A 29 1.69 17.29 -13.72
N LYS A 30 2.82 16.59 -13.81
CA LYS A 30 3.05 15.60 -14.87
C LYS A 30 1.92 14.57 -14.80
N ALA A 31 1.40 14.18 -15.95
CA ALA A 31 0.33 13.19 -15.99
C ALA A 31 0.80 11.89 -15.32
N ILE A 32 -0.05 11.31 -14.48
CA ILE A 32 0.31 10.20 -13.58
C ILE A 32 0.84 8.99 -14.38
N TYR A 33 0.29 8.77 -15.58
CA TYR A 33 0.69 7.72 -16.53
C TYR A 33 2.12 7.85 -17.10
N LYS A 34 2.80 8.98 -16.87
CA LYS A 34 4.20 9.17 -17.27
C LYS A 34 5.19 8.85 -16.15
N ARG A 35 4.71 8.42 -14.98
CA ARG A 35 5.57 7.97 -13.89
C ARG A 35 5.88 6.48 -14.10
N PRO A 36 7.13 6.03 -13.88
CA PRO A 36 7.55 4.66 -14.19
C PRO A 36 6.68 3.59 -13.50
N TRP A 37 6.31 3.80 -12.24
CA TRP A 37 5.42 2.87 -11.50
C TRP A 37 4.03 2.67 -12.14
N PHE A 38 3.46 3.69 -12.79
CA PHE A 38 2.14 3.59 -13.43
C PHE A 38 2.20 2.80 -14.75
N ILE A 39 3.35 2.85 -15.42
CA ILE A 39 3.61 2.06 -16.64
C ILE A 39 3.75 0.58 -16.27
N VAL A 40 4.43 0.27 -15.16
CA VAL A 40 4.56 -1.11 -14.64
C VAL A 40 3.18 -1.70 -14.26
N LEU A 41 2.34 -0.93 -13.54
CA LEU A 41 0.99 -1.38 -13.20
C LEU A 41 0.11 -1.63 -14.43
N ALA A 42 0.19 -0.77 -15.46
CA ALA A 42 -0.57 -0.96 -16.68
C ALA A 42 -0.13 -2.22 -17.46
N ILE A 43 1.16 -2.55 -17.45
CA ILE A 43 1.69 -3.77 -18.07
C ILE A 43 1.18 -5.04 -17.34
N ILE A 44 1.13 -5.02 -16.00
CA ILE A 44 0.63 -6.14 -15.19
C ILE A 44 -0.86 -6.42 -15.50
N ILE A 45 -1.69 -5.38 -15.64
CA ILE A 45 -3.12 -5.53 -15.97
C ILE A 45 -3.31 -6.10 -17.38
N ILE A 46 -2.48 -5.70 -18.35
CA ILE A 46 -2.58 -6.20 -19.73
C ILE A 46 -2.15 -7.67 -19.83
N ILE A 47 -1.11 -8.08 -19.09
CA ILE A 47 -0.67 -9.49 -19.06
C ILE A 47 -1.72 -10.39 -18.38
N GLY A 48 -2.40 -9.89 -17.34
CA GLY A 48 -3.51 -10.60 -16.69
C GLY A 48 -4.74 -10.85 -17.58
N ALA A 49 -4.91 -10.11 -18.67
CA ALA A 49 -6.06 -10.24 -19.57
C ALA A 49 -5.83 -11.18 -20.78
N VAL A 50 -4.58 -11.62 -21.03
CA VAL A 50 -4.24 -12.48 -22.19
C VAL A 50 -3.98 -13.94 -21.78
N GLY A 51 -3.94 -14.26 -20.49
CA GLY A 51 -3.68 -15.60 -19.95
C GLY A 51 -4.91 -16.45 -19.59
N GLY A 52 -6.09 -16.18 -20.17
CA GLY A 52 -7.31 -16.96 -19.93
C GLY A 52 -7.53 -18.04 -20.99
N SER A 53 -6.82 -19.17 -20.89
CA SER A 53 -7.14 -20.39 -21.64
C SER A 53 -7.60 -21.50 -20.71
N SER A 54 -8.88 -21.83 -20.82
CA SER A 54 -9.46 -23.17 -20.73
C SER A 54 -9.24 -23.99 -19.44
N TYR A 55 -10.25 -23.97 -18.56
CA TYR A 55 -10.59 -25.16 -17.76
C TYR A 55 -12.07 -25.47 -17.95
N GLU A 56 -12.34 -26.72 -18.30
CA GLU A 56 -13.61 -27.26 -18.75
C GLU A 56 -14.60 -27.44 -17.59
N ASP A 57 -15.85 -27.11 -17.95
CA ASP A 57 -17.16 -27.51 -17.45
C ASP A 57 -17.29 -28.55 -16.33
N SER A 58 -18.15 -28.23 -15.36
CA SER A 58 -19.12 -29.17 -14.81
C SER A 58 -20.27 -28.41 -14.17
N THR A 59 -21.41 -28.45 -14.88
CA THR A 59 -22.75 -28.01 -14.47
C THR A 59 -23.25 -28.75 -13.22
N VAL A 60 -23.93 -28.03 -12.29
CA VAL A 60 -25.26 -28.40 -11.75
C VAL A 60 -25.98 -27.11 -11.32
N ALA A 61 -27.21 -26.96 -11.82
CA ALA A 61 -28.14 -25.87 -11.61
C ALA A 61 -28.63 -25.72 -10.16
N ASN A 62 -29.03 -24.51 -9.78
CA ASN A 62 -30.40 -24.25 -9.33
C ASN A 62 -30.74 -22.76 -9.24
N ASN A 63 -31.93 -22.46 -9.78
CA ASN A 63 -32.89 -21.40 -9.49
C ASN A 63 -32.55 -19.92 -9.74
N GLU A 64 -32.97 -19.50 -10.93
CA GLU A 64 -34.06 -18.54 -11.16
C GLU A 64 -34.32 -17.39 -10.15
N THR A 65 -33.98 -16.18 -10.61
CA THR A 65 -34.95 -15.18 -11.13
C THR A 65 -35.67 -14.23 -10.15
N ILE A 66 -35.34 -12.95 -10.34
CA ILE A 66 -36.20 -11.73 -10.44
C ILE A 66 -36.31 -10.78 -9.24
N SER A 67 -35.73 -9.60 -9.52
CA SER A 67 -36.30 -8.24 -9.42
C SER A 67 -36.49 -7.60 -8.05
N GLU A 68 -36.49 -6.28 -7.89
CA GLU A 68 -36.12 -5.06 -8.65
C GLU A 68 -36.66 -3.92 -7.74
N VAL A 69 -36.36 -2.66 -8.07
CA VAL A 69 -37.09 -1.45 -7.64
C VAL A 69 -36.63 -0.78 -6.33
N GLU A 70 -35.66 0.14 -6.51
CA GLU A 70 -35.83 1.61 -6.49
C GLU A 70 -36.25 2.42 -5.24
N GLN A 71 -35.62 3.62 -5.21
CA GLN A 71 -36.13 4.96 -4.86
C GLN A 71 -36.09 5.39 -3.37
N ASN A 72 -35.18 6.32 -3.03
CA ASN A 72 -35.31 7.79 -3.07
C ASN A 72 -36.17 8.34 -1.92
N GLN A 73 -35.63 9.21 -1.07
CA GLN A 73 -35.73 10.68 -1.22
C GLN A 73 -35.33 11.43 0.07
N ASP A 74 -34.70 12.56 -0.15
CA ASP A 74 -34.32 13.62 0.79
C ASP A 74 -35.51 14.22 1.58
N LYS A 75 -35.22 14.75 2.77
CA LYS A 75 -35.76 16.08 3.13
C LYS A 75 -34.95 16.82 4.21
N GLU A 76 -34.80 18.10 3.89
CA GLU A 76 -34.03 19.19 4.46
C GLU A 76 -34.63 19.89 5.71
N ILE A 77 -33.71 20.55 6.47
CA ILE A 77 -33.78 21.91 7.09
C ILE A 77 -34.67 22.14 8.35
N SER A 78 -34.06 22.55 9.48
CA SER A 78 -33.96 23.98 9.89
C SER A 78 -33.50 24.22 11.35
N ASN A 79 -32.43 25.01 11.50
CA ASN A 79 -32.16 26.15 12.41
C ASN A 79 -32.76 26.20 13.84
N ASN A 80 -31.91 26.46 14.85
CA ASN A 80 -31.66 27.83 15.36
C ASN A 80 -30.55 27.95 16.42
N GLN A 81 -29.95 29.14 16.42
CA GLN A 81 -28.82 29.65 17.20
C GLN A 81 -29.12 29.94 18.69
N GLY A 82 -28.05 29.96 19.51
CA GLY A 82 -27.73 31.14 20.35
C GLY A 82 -27.59 30.94 21.87
N GLU A 83 -26.33 30.97 22.35
CA GLU A 83 -25.78 31.64 23.56
C GLU A 83 -26.38 31.35 24.96
N GLU A 84 -25.66 31.29 26.10
CA GLU A 84 -24.25 31.28 26.51
C GLU A 84 -24.25 30.98 28.04
N LYS A 85 -23.20 30.32 28.56
CA LYS A 85 -22.66 30.28 29.96
C LYS A 85 -23.66 30.11 31.13
N ASP A 86 -23.51 29.17 32.04
CA ASP A 86 -22.37 28.92 32.94
C ASP A 86 -22.85 27.75 33.83
N VAL A 87 -22.03 26.73 34.12
CA VAL A 87 -22.07 25.88 35.33
C VAL A 87 -20.98 24.80 35.19
N LEU A 88 -19.90 25.05 35.93
CA LEU A 88 -19.28 24.11 36.86
C LEU A 88 -18.59 22.86 36.28
N VAL A 89 -17.30 23.08 36.00
CA VAL A 89 -16.21 22.10 36.08
C VAL A 89 -16.35 21.25 37.35
N LYS A 90 -16.77 19.98 37.22
CA LYS A 90 -16.51 18.90 38.21
C LYS A 90 -16.91 17.48 37.77
N GLU A 91 -17.03 17.22 36.46
CA GLU A 91 -17.47 15.91 35.94
C GLU A 91 -16.44 15.27 34.98
N ASN A 92 -15.22 15.81 34.90
CA ASN A 92 -14.26 15.50 33.84
C ASN A 92 -13.04 14.69 34.30
N GLU A 93 -13.08 14.04 35.46
CA GLU A 93 -11.99 13.15 35.92
C GLU A 93 -12.31 11.66 35.65
N GLU A 94 -13.57 11.23 35.82
CA GLU A 94 -13.95 9.81 35.64
C GLU A 94 -14.07 9.39 34.16
N LYS A 95 -14.32 10.35 33.26
CA LYS A 95 -14.46 10.12 31.80
C LYS A 95 -13.13 10.12 31.04
N VAL A 96 -12.04 10.46 31.72
CA VAL A 96 -10.69 10.53 31.15
C VAL A 96 -10.00 9.17 31.30
N ASP A 97 -10.11 8.52 32.47
CA ASP A 97 -9.55 7.18 32.72
C ASP A 97 -10.09 6.12 31.74
N GLU A 98 -11.41 6.06 31.52
CA GLU A 98 -12.02 5.07 30.61
C GLU A 98 -11.65 5.32 29.13
N LYS A 99 -11.38 6.59 28.76
CA LYS A 99 -10.98 6.95 27.39
C LYS A 99 -9.49 6.69 27.16
N GLU A 100 -8.67 6.85 28.19
CA GLU A 100 -7.23 6.59 28.15
C GLU A 100 -6.95 5.08 28.10
N GLU A 101 -7.65 4.28 28.92
CA GLU A 101 -7.58 2.81 28.90
C GLU A 101 -8.01 2.22 27.54
N LYS A 102 -9.07 2.78 26.93
CA LYS A 102 -9.54 2.32 25.62
C LYS A 102 -8.55 2.64 24.50
N VAL A 103 -7.87 3.79 24.57
CA VAL A 103 -6.84 4.16 23.59
C VAL A 103 -5.63 3.24 23.74
N GLU A 104 -5.21 2.93 24.96
CA GLU A 104 -4.11 1.99 25.20
C GLU A 104 -4.44 0.57 24.71
N GLU A 105 -5.69 0.11 24.90
CA GLU A 105 -6.16 -1.18 24.39
C GLU A 105 -6.21 -1.21 22.85
N GLU A 106 -6.68 -0.13 22.20
CA GLU A 106 -6.66 0.01 20.74
C GLU A 106 -5.24 0.02 20.18
N VAL A 107 -4.33 0.75 20.83
CA VAL A 107 -2.89 0.73 20.48
C VAL A 107 -2.37 -0.70 20.55
N LEU A 108 -2.63 -1.45 21.62
CA LEU A 108 -2.17 -2.84 21.73
C LEU A 108 -2.79 -3.76 20.66
N LYS A 109 -4.02 -3.49 20.21
CA LYS A 109 -4.68 -4.25 19.14
C LYS A 109 -3.99 -4.04 17.79
N GLU A 110 -3.59 -2.81 17.47
CA GLU A 110 -2.92 -2.52 16.19
C GLU A 110 -1.53 -3.16 16.10
N TYR A 111 -0.76 -3.20 17.19
CA TYR A 111 0.52 -3.90 17.24
C TYR A 111 0.38 -5.41 16.93
N LYS A 112 -0.67 -6.04 17.47
CA LYS A 112 -0.99 -7.44 17.16
C LYS A 112 -1.44 -7.63 15.71
N SER A 113 -2.19 -6.68 15.16
CA SER A 113 -2.59 -6.68 13.75
C SER A 113 -1.39 -6.56 12.82
N ALA A 114 -0.46 -5.64 13.11
CA ALA A 114 0.78 -5.45 12.37
C ALA A 114 1.64 -6.72 12.40
N LEU A 115 1.84 -7.35 13.56
CA LEU A 115 2.59 -8.60 13.68
C LEU A 115 1.95 -9.74 12.86
N ARG A 116 0.63 -9.88 12.89
CA ARG A 116 -0.08 -10.89 12.09
C ARG A 116 0.08 -10.63 10.58
N LYS A 117 0.00 -9.38 10.14
CA LYS A 117 0.22 -9.00 8.73
C LYS A 117 1.67 -9.25 8.31
N ALA A 118 2.62 -8.91 9.19
CA ALA A 118 4.04 -9.19 8.99
C ALA A 118 4.27 -10.68 8.73
N LYS A 119 3.67 -11.53 9.56
CA LYS A 119 3.72 -13.00 9.39
C LYS A 119 3.14 -13.45 8.05
N VAL A 120 1.97 -12.95 7.65
CA VAL A 120 1.35 -13.32 6.37
C VAL A 120 2.27 -12.98 5.19
N TYR A 121 2.82 -11.77 5.16
CA TYR A 121 3.71 -11.36 4.07
C TYR A 121 5.04 -12.11 4.07
N SER A 122 5.61 -12.38 5.24
CA SER A 122 6.79 -13.24 5.34
C SER A 122 6.51 -14.64 4.80
N ASP A 123 5.42 -15.28 5.22
CA ASP A 123 5.08 -16.65 4.84
C ASP A 123 4.73 -16.77 3.34
N THR A 124 4.01 -15.79 2.79
CA THR A 124 3.48 -15.87 1.41
C THR A 124 4.37 -15.23 0.38
N MET A 125 5.11 -14.18 0.75
CA MET A 125 5.93 -13.39 -0.17
C MET A 125 7.41 -13.44 0.16
N SER A 126 7.82 -14.10 1.24
CA SER A 126 9.22 -14.26 1.64
C SER A 126 9.97 -12.92 1.64
N MET A 127 9.34 -11.89 2.21
CA MET A 127 9.91 -10.53 2.23
C MET A 127 11.12 -10.46 3.16
N SER A 128 12.03 -9.54 2.87
CA SER A 128 13.09 -9.13 3.81
C SER A 128 12.49 -8.36 4.99
N LYS A 129 13.28 -8.19 6.05
CA LYS A 129 12.88 -7.36 7.20
C LYS A 129 12.57 -5.93 6.79
N ALA A 130 13.44 -5.32 5.97
CA ALA A 130 13.27 -3.94 5.50
C ALA A 130 12.10 -3.79 4.54
N GLY A 131 11.95 -4.70 3.58
CA GLY A 131 10.81 -4.71 2.66
C GLY A 131 9.49 -4.90 3.38
N LEU A 132 9.47 -5.71 4.44
CA LEU A 132 8.28 -5.94 5.25
C LEU A 132 7.87 -4.69 6.04
N TYR A 133 8.84 -3.98 6.63
CA TYR A 133 8.61 -2.70 7.28
C TYR A 133 8.00 -1.67 6.31
N ASP A 134 8.58 -1.55 5.10
CA ASP A 134 8.06 -0.64 4.08
C ASP A 134 6.64 -1.01 3.66
N GLN A 135 6.33 -2.30 3.53
CA GLN A 135 5.01 -2.77 3.15
C GLN A 135 3.96 -2.47 4.23
N LEU A 136 4.32 -2.63 5.50
CA LEU A 136 3.42 -2.34 6.63
C LEU A 136 3.15 -0.83 6.78
N THR A 137 4.15 0.01 6.53
CA THR A 137 4.03 1.48 6.65
C THR A 137 3.52 2.18 5.38
N SER A 138 3.49 1.48 4.25
CA SER A 138 3.12 2.05 2.96
C SER A 138 1.71 2.68 2.98
N GLU A 139 1.61 3.91 2.45
CA GLU A 139 0.33 4.58 2.17
C GLU A 139 -0.58 3.80 1.20
N TYR A 140 -0.01 2.85 0.46
CA TYR A 140 -0.73 1.97 -0.46
C TYR A 140 -0.86 0.53 0.05
N GLY A 141 -0.25 0.23 1.21
CA GLY A 141 -0.28 -1.08 1.86
C GLY A 141 -1.18 -1.06 3.09
N GLU A 142 -0.63 -1.45 4.24
CA GLU A 142 -1.39 -1.61 5.48
C GLU A 142 -1.53 -0.32 6.29
N LYS A 143 -0.67 0.69 6.04
CA LYS A 143 -0.71 2.01 6.70
C LYS A 143 -0.55 1.97 8.22
N PHE A 144 0.13 0.95 8.75
CA PHE A 144 0.53 0.95 10.15
C PHE A 144 1.49 2.11 10.42
N THR A 145 1.48 2.59 11.65
CA THR A 145 2.48 3.54 12.14
C THR A 145 3.88 2.93 12.07
N ALA A 146 4.91 3.78 12.12
CA ALA A 146 6.29 3.33 12.14
C ALA A 146 6.56 2.42 13.35
N GLU A 147 5.96 2.75 14.50
CA GLU A 147 6.12 2.02 15.76
C GLU A 147 5.48 0.63 15.70
N GLU A 148 4.26 0.52 15.16
CA GLU A 148 3.57 -0.76 14.96
C GLU A 148 4.31 -1.67 13.98
N ALA A 149 4.78 -1.11 12.86
CA ALA A 149 5.56 -1.85 11.87
C ALA A 149 6.91 -2.30 12.43
N GLN A 150 7.59 -1.42 13.17
CA GLN A 150 8.87 -1.74 13.81
C GLN A 150 8.69 -2.86 14.84
N TYR A 151 7.67 -2.75 15.70
CA TYR A 151 7.33 -3.81 16.63
C TYR A 151 7.06 -5.14 15.91
N ALA A 152 6.29 -5.10 14.81
CA ALA A 152 5.97 -6.29 14.04
C ALA A 152 7.21 -6.97 13.47
N VAL A 153 8.14 -6.24 12.85
CA VAL A 153 9.35 -6.84 12.27
C VAL A 153 10.39 -7.26 13.30
N ASP A 154 10.38 -6.67 14.50
CA ASP A 154 11.28 -7.05 15.60
C ASP A 154 10.78 -8.26 16.38
N ASN A 155 9.47 -8.47 16.46
CA ASN A 155 8.85 -9.57 17.19
C ASN A 155 8.40 -10.71 16.26
N LEU A 156 8.65 -10.61 14.96
CA LEU A 156 8.38 -11.69 14.03
C LEU A 156 9.42 -12.79 14.17
N ASP A 157 8.98 -13.97 14.61
CA ASP A 157 9.81 -15.17 14.65
C ASP A 157 9.96 -15.76 13.24
N VAL A 158 11.01 -15.34 12.54
CA VAL A 158 11.32 -15.79 11.18
C VAL A 158 12.82 -15.89 10.96
N ASN A 159 13.23 -16.90 10.19
CA ASN A 159 14.57 -16.98 9.65
C ASN A 159 14.67 -16.18 8.33
N TRP A 160 15.21 -14.97 8.42
CA TRP A 160 15.35 -14.07 7.26
C TRP A 160 16.24 -14.63 6.15
N LYS A 161 17.26 -15.44 6.49
CA LYS A 161 18.09 -16.15 5.51
C LYS A 161 17.27 -17.15 4.70
N GLU A 162 16.27 -17.78 5.32
CA GLU A 162 15.38 -18.70 4.62
C GLU A 162 14.38 -17.95 3.72
N ASN A 163 13.90 -16.78 4.14
CA ASN A 163 13.11 -15.92 3.26
C ASN A 163 13.92 -15.50 2.02
N ALA A 164 15.19 -15.10 2.21
CA ALA A 164 16.08 -14.77 1.11
C ALA A 164 16.27 -15.95 0.16
N LEU A 165 16.50 -17.16 0.68
CA LEU A 165 16.62 -18.38 -0.13
C LEU A 165 15.34 -18.70 -0.90
N LYS A 166 14.16 -18.60 -0.27
CA LYS A 166 12.87 -18.80 -0.94
C LYS A 166 12.69 -17.80 -2.08
N LYS A 167 13.00 -16.52 -1.84
CA LYS A 167 12.93 -15.47 -2.85
C LYS A 167 13.92 -15.72 -4.00
N ALA A 168 15.14 -16.13 -3.68
CA ALA A 168 16.16 -16.49 -4.65
C ALA A 168 15.69 -17.62 -5.58
N LYS A 169 15.10 -18.68 -5.01
CA LYS A 169 14.53 -19.80 -5.78
C LYS A 169 13.41 -19.33 -6.71
N VAL A 170 12.51 -18.47 -6.23
CA VAL A 170 11.46 -17.88 -7.09
C VAL A 170 12.09 -17.13 -8.27
N TYR A 171 13.11 -16.31 -8.06
CA TYR A 171 13.79 -15.61 -9.16
C TYR A 171 14.49 -16.56 -10.13
N GLN A 172 15.13 -17.61 -9.62
CA GLN A 172 15.78 -18.62 -10.45
C GLN A 172 14.76 -19.39 -11.30
N GLU A 173 13.67 -19.87 -10.69
CA GLU A 173 12.67 -20.73 -11.32
C GLU A 173 11.76 -19.96 -12.30
N THR A 174 11.32 -18.77 -11.91
CA THR A 174 10.30 -18.02 -12.69
C THR A 174 10.89 -17.01 -13.66
N MET A 175 12.11 -16.54 -13.40
CA MET A 175 12.76 -15.51 -14.22
C MET A 175 14.09 -15.96 -14.83
N ALA A 176 14.55 -17.19 -14.56
CA ALA A 176 15.80 -17.74 -15.06
C ALA A 176 17.02 -16.84 -14.79
N MET A 177 16.99 -16.12 -13.66
CA MET A 177 18.06 -15.20 -13.29
C MET A 177 19.33 -15.96 -12.85
N SER A 178 20.50 -15.41 -13.15
CA SER A 178 21.78 -15.98 -12.67
C SER A 178 21.97 -15.71 -11.17
N PRO A 179 22.78 -16.51 -10.44
CA PRO A 179 23.04 -16.28 -9.02
C PRO A 179 23.54 -14.87 -8.72
N SER A 180 24.41 -14.30 -9.57
CA SER A 180 24.87 -12.90 -9.41
C SER A 180 23.74 -11.88 -9.56
N ALA A 181 22.86 -12.05 -10.55
CA ALA A 181 21.73 -11.14 -10.73
C ALA A 181 20.69 -11.28 -9.60
N ILE A 182 20.54 -12.50 -9.06
CA ILE A 182 19.71 -12.76 -7.88
C ILE A 182 20.30 -12.05 -6.67
N TYR A 183 21.60 -12.17 -6.42
CA TYR A 183 22.27 -11.44 -5.33
C TYR A 183 21.98 -9.94 -5.42
N ASP A 184 22.26 -9.33 -6.57
CA ASP A 184 22.05 -7.90 -6.81
C ASP A 184 20.59 -7.49 -6.57
N GLN A 185 19.64 -8.33 -7.00
CA GLN A 185 18.21 -8.08 -6.82
C GLN A 185 17.78 -8.21 -5.35
N LEU A 186 18.35 -9.16 -4.61
CA LEU A 186 18.04 -9.36 -3.20
C LEU A 186 18.51 -8.18 -2.35
N VAL A 187 19.71 -7.64 -2.60
CA VAL A 187 20.26 -6.52 -1.82
C VAL A 187 19.80 -5.14 -2.30
N SER A 188 19.25 -5.03 -3.51
CA SER A 188 18.86 -3.76 -4.12
C SER A 188 17.88 -2.95 -3.26
N GLU A 189 18.17 -1.66 -3.09
CA GLU A 189 17.27 -0.68 -2.46
C GLU A 189 15.92 -0.53 -3.17
N TYR A 190 15.84 -0.93 -4.45
CA TYR A 190 14.60 -0.93 -5.23
C TYR A 190 14.05 -2.34 -5.44
N GLY A 191 14.76 -3.37 -4.97
CA GLY A 191 14.39 -4.77 -5.03
C GLY A 191 13.88 -5.26 -3.68
N GLU A 192 14.53 -6.29 -3.15
CA GLU A 192 14.03 -6.98 -1.95
C GLU A 192 14.61 -6.45 -0.64
N LYS A 193 15.71 -5.68 -0.65
CA LYS A 193 16.34 -5.09 0.55
C LYS A 193 16.74 -6.10 1.64
N PHE A 194 17.14 -7.30 1.25
CA PHE A 194 17.84 -8.21 2.16
C PHE A 194 19.21 -7.64 2.53
N THR A 195 19.72 -8.04 3.68
CA THR A 195 21.13 -7.79 4.04
C THR A 195 22.06 -8.55 3.10
N GLU A 196 23.31 -8.10 2.98
CA GLU A 196 24.32 -8.78 2.17
C GLU A 196 24.53 -10.22 2.65
N GLU A 197 24.51 -10.46 3.97
CA GLU A 197 24.69 -11.79 4.54
C GLU A 197 23.52 -12.74 4.24
N GLU A 198 22.29 -12.23 4.20
CA GLU A 198 21.10 -13.00 3.82
C GLU A 198 21.08 -13.32 2.34
N ALA A 199 21.41 -12.34 1.49
CA ALA A 199 21.51 -12.52 0.06
C ALA A 199 22.64 -13.49 -0.31
N GLN A 200 23.80 -13.36 0.34
CA GLN A 200 24.94 -14.27 0.14
C GLN A 200 24.56 -15.70 0.54
N TYR A 201 23.95 -15.87 1.71
CA TYR A 201 23.44 -17.17 2.13
C TYR A 201 22.46 -17.75 1.09
N ALA A 202 21.55 -16.93 0.56
CA ALA A 202 20.58 -17.40 -0.42
C ALA A 202 21.26 -17.93 -1.68
N VAL A 203 22.22 -17.19 -2.25
CA VAL A 203 22.89 -17.61 -3.50
C VAL A 203 23.88 -18.76 -3.30
N ASP A 204 24.48 -18.90 -2.12
CA ASP A 204 25.33 -20.03 -1.78
C ASP A 204 24.53 -21.35 -1.65
N ASN A 205 23.20 -21.26 -1.49
CA ASN A 205 22.30 -22.39 -1.29
C ASN A 205 21.27 -22.56 -2.43
N LEU A 206 21.49 -21.92 -3.58
CA LEU A 206 20.70 -22.06 -4.82
C LEU A 206 20.99 -23.35 -5.59
#